data_AF-A0A2D0IJQ7-F1
#
_entry.id   AF-A0A2D0IJQ7-F1
#
_cell.length_a   1.000
_cell.length_b   1.000
_cell.length_c   1.000
_cell.angle_alpha   90.00
_cell.angle_beta   90.00
_cell.angle_gamma   90.00
#
_symmetry.space_group_name_H-M   'P 1'
#
loop_
_entity.id
_entity.type
_entity.pdbx_description
1 polymer ?
#
loop_
_entity_poly.entity_id
_entity_poly.type
_entity_poly.pdbx_seq_one_letter_code
_entity_poly.pdbx_strand_id
1 'polypeptide(L)'
;MTSKNAALIGQGLAHSESSPEPILNIDSADISFIKFEGVQVRIFKNNNEPWFIAADVCKALEISNVTNSMKALDDDENTLCSIKGITDAGNPIFNAISESGFYKLITRSRKATKQGTFAHRFANWVFREVIPSIRKTGSYGVPFAALNDFTRRQNEYKAIASQRGRDLQSCKGELGCVP
;
A
#
# COMPACT_ATOMS: atom_id res chain seq x y z
N MET A 1 13.35 59.82 -43.08
CA MET A 1 14.59 59.46 -42.37
C MET A 1 14.16 58.98 -40.99
N THR A 2 14.00 57.66 -40.81
CA THR A 2 14.90 56.76 -40.03
C THR A 2 14.78 56.98 -38.51
N SER A 3 14.69 56.01 -37.59
CA SER A 3 14.57 54.54 -37.53
C SER A 3 15.01 54.16 -36.11
N LYS A 4 14.28 53.24 -35.42
CA LYS A 4 14.77 52.27 -34.38
C LYS A 4 15.24 52.84 -33.01
N ASN A 5 15.15 52.20 -31.83
CA ASN A 5 14.93 50.84 -31.27
C ASN A 5 14.57 51.03 -29.76
N ALA A 6 13.62 50.32 -29.11
CA ALA A 6 13.61 48.94 -28.58
C ALA A 6 14.46 48.67 -27.31
N ALA A 7 13.81 48.32 -26.16
CA ALA A 7 14.13 47.24 -25.19
C ALA A 7 13.25 47.37 -23.90
N LEU A 8 12.32 46.44 -23.58
CA LEU A 8 12.43 45.23 -22.70
C LEU A 8 12.35 45.57 -21.18
N ILE A 9 11.76 44.85 -20.21
CA ILE A 9 10.94 43.63 -20.03
C ILE A 9 10.33 43.79 -18.62
N GLY A 10 9.09 43.35 -18.42
CA GLY A 10 8.52 43.11 -17.09
C GLY A 10 7.40 42.07 -17.19
N GLN A 11 7.74 40.85 -17.59
CA GLN A 11 6.81 39.72 -17.60
C GLN A 11 6.53 39.30 -16.16
N GLY A 12 5.31 39.56 -15.67
CA GLY A 12 4.76 38.82 -14.55
C GLY A 12 4.56 37.37 -14.99
N LEU A 13 5.28 36.45 -14.35
CA LEU A 13 5.07 35.01 -14.53
C LEU A 13 3.67 34.70 -14.01
N ALA A 14 2.79 34.35 -14.94
CA ALA A 14 1.48 33.79 -14.67
C ALA A 14 1.64 32.53 -13.81
N HIS A 15 0.80 32.38 -12.80
CA HIS A 15 0.56 31.11 -12.15
C HIS A 15 0.18 30.08 -13.22
N SER A 16 0.93 28.97 -13.23
CA SER A 16 0.73 27.84 -14.14
C SER A 16 -0.72 27.36 -14.11
N GLU A 17 -1.26 27.17 -15.30
CA GLU A 17 -2.55 26.54 -15.57
C GLU A 17 -2.76 25.29 -14.71
N SER A 18 -3.79 25.30 -13.86
CA SER A 18 -4.28 24.12 -13.17
C SER A 18 -4.89 23.17 -14.19
N SER A 19 -4.05 22.33 -14.80
CA SER A 19 -4.51 21.12 -15.46
C SER A 19 -5.15 20.23 -14.39
N PRO A 20 -6.35 19.66 -14.59
CA PRO A 20 -6.89 18.69 -13.67
C PRO A 20 -5.90 17.52 -13.58
N GLU A 21 -5.31 17.31 -12.40
CA GLU A 21 -4.53 16.09 -12.11
C GLU A 21 -5.35 14.88 -12.59
N PRO A 22 -4.77 14.01 -13.44
CA PRO A 22 -5.51 12.88 -13.97
C PRO A 22 -5.93 11.95 -12.82
N ILE A 23 -7.23 11.65 -12.73
CA ILE A 23 -7.73 10.67 -11.76
C ILE A 23 -7.06 9.32 -12.05
N LEU A 24 -6.30 8.82 -11.09
CA LEU A 24 -5.62 7.53 -11.22
C LEU A 24 -6.66 6.41 -11.24
N ASN A 25 -6.74 5.65 -12.33
CA ASN A 25 -7.66 4.51 -12.44
C ASN A 25 -6.94 3.23 -12.01
N ILE A 26 -7.38 2.65 -10.91
CA ILE A 26 -6.77 1.47 -10.27
C ILE A 26 -7.72 0.28 -10.44
N ASP A 27 -7.19 -0.87 -10.86
CA ASP A 27 -7.97 -2.10 -10.83
C ASP A 27 -8.04 -2.64 -9.38
N SER A 28 -9.21 -3.12 -8.97
CA SER A 28 -9.39 -3.84 -7.71
C SER A 28 -8.38 -4.97 -7.47
N ALA A 29 -7.86 -5.60 -8.53
CA ALA A 29 -6.85 -6.66 -8.43
C ALA A 29 -5.48 -6.17 -7.94
N ASP A 30 -5.17 -4.89 -8.12
CA ASP A 30 -3.90 -4.27 -7.74
C ASP A 30 -3.93 -3.67 -6.32
N ILE A 31 -5.05 -3.83 -5.62
CA ILE A 31 -5.22 -3.33 -4.25
C ILE A 31 -4.73 -4.37 -3.25
N SER A 32 -3.79 -3.93 -2.44
CA SER A 32 -3.34 -4.61 -1.23
C SER A 32 -4.00 -4.02 0.01
N PHE A 33 -3.97 -4.76 1.12
CA PHE A 33 -4.58 -4.33 2.37
C PHE A 33 -3.62 -4.55 3.52
N ILE A 34 -3.52 -3.55 4.40
CA ILE A 34 -3.02 -3.77 5.76
C ILE A 34 -4.19 -3.84 6.72
N LYS A 35 -4.14 -4.77 7.68
CA LYS A 35 -5.23 -5.03 8.62
C LYS A 35 -4.71 -4.87 10.04
N PHE A 36 -5.44 -4.10 10.84
CA PHE A 36 -5.14 -3.89 12.24
C PHE A 36 -6.45 -3.86 13.03
N GLU A 37 -6.61 -4.79 13.97
CA GLU A 37 -7.76 -4.85 14.90
C GLU A 37 -9.13 -4.64 14.22
N GLY A 38 -9.34 -5.27 13.06
CA GLY A 38 -10.61 -5.18 12.29
C GLY A 38 -10.73 -3.97 11.36
N VAL A 39 -9.83 -2.99 11.44
CA VAL A 39 -9.69 -1.92 10.44
C VAL A 39 -8.81 -2.39 9.30
N GLN A 40 -9.22 -2.11 8.07
CA GLN A 40 -8.48 -2.41 6.85
C GLN A 40 -8.14 -1.10 6.15
N VAL A 41 -6.88 -0.93 5.76
CA VAL A 41 -6.42 0.20 4.96
C VAL A 41 -6.03 -0.31 3.58
N ARG A 42 -6.72 0.19 2.56
CA ARG A 42 -6.44 -0.09 1.15
C ARG A 42 -5.15 0.62 0.73
N ILE A 43 -4.31 -0.13 0.01
CA ILE A 43 -3.02 0.31 -0.52
C ILE A 43 -2.97 -0.04 -2.00
N PHE A 44 -2.50 0.88 -2.82
CA PHE A 44 -2.15 0.61 -4.21
C PHE A 44 -0.76 1.15 -4.51
N LYS A 45 -0.21 0.76 -5.64
CA LYS A 45 1.12 1.20 -6.09
C LYS A 45 0.95 2.29 -7.15
N ASN A 46 1.63 3.42 -6.96
CA ASN A 46 1.73 4.47 -7.96
C ASN A 46 3.19 4.87 -8.09
N ASN A 47 3.73 4.89 -9.32
CA ASN A 47 5.16 5.18 -9.59
C ASN A 47 6.14 4.38 -8.71
N ASN A 48 5.83 3.10 -8.51
CA ASN A 48 6.59 2.18 -7.68
C ASN A 48 6.56 2.45 -6.16
N GLU A 49 5.79 3.45 -5.71
CA GLU A 49 5.61 3.82 -4.31
C GLU A 49 4.22 3.42 -3.78
N PRO A 50 4.08 3.14 -2.47
CA PRO A 50 2.79 2.82 -1.88
C PRO A 50 1.95 4.07 -1.62
N TRP A 51 0.68 4.00 -2.02
CA TRP A 51 -0.32 5.03 -1.77
C TRP A 51 -1.49 4.43 -0.99
N PHE A 52 -2.08 5.22 -0.09
CA PHE A 52 -3.06 4.78 0.88
C PHE A 52 -4.38 5.51 0.69
N ILE A 53 -5.51 4.82 0.81
CA ILE A 53 -6.82 5.49 0.76
C ILE A 53 -7.03 6.31 2.04
N ALA A 54 -7.16 7.63 1.88
CA ALA A 54 -7.18 8.59 2.98
C ALA A 54 -8.32 8.34 3.97
N ALA A 55 -9.48 7.90 3.47
CA ALA A 55 -10.65 7.60 4.30
C ALA A 55 -10.36 6.44 5.27
N ASP A 56 -9.69 5.40 4.80
CA ASP A 56 -9.35 4.23 5.63
C ASP A 56 -8.31 4.61 6.70
N VAL A 57 -7.31 5.42 6.34
CA VAL A 57 -6.29 5.94 7.26
C VAL A 57 -6.92 6.84 8.31
N CYS A 58 -7.81 7.76 7.91
CA CYS A 58 -8.53 8.63 8.84
C CYS A 58 -9.41 7.83 9.80
N LYS A 59 -10.06 6.77 9.32
CA LYS A 59 -10.81 5.84 10.18
C LYS A 59 -9.91 5.16 11.21
N ALA A 60 -8.73 4.67 10.80
CA ALA A 60 -7.76 4.06 11.71
C ALA A 60 -7.21 5.05 12.76
N LEU A 61 -7.09 6.33 12.40
CA LEU A 61 -6.65 7.40 13.30
C LEU A 61 -7.80 8.06 14.09
N GLU A 62 -9.02 7.54 13.95
CA GLU A 62 -10.24 8.11 14.52
C GLU A 62 -10.44 9.61 14.20
N ILE A 63 -10.05 10.02 12.99
CA ILE A 63 -10.23 11.36 12.42
C ILE A 63 -11.57 11.37 11.68
N SER A 64 -12.49 12.25 12.11
CA SER A 64 -13.84 12.34 11.53
C SER A 64 -13.89 13.09 10.20
N ASN A 65 -13.06 14.13 10.03
CA ASN A 65 -13.09 14.97 8.84
C ASN A 65 -11.86 14.73 7.96
N VAL A 66 -12.03 13.93 6.92
CA VAL A 66 -10.98 13.57 5.94
C VAL A 66 -10.53 14.79 5.15
N THR A 67 -11.45 15.63 4.66
CA THR A 67 -11.10 16.81 3.88
C THR A 67 -10.20 17.77 4.65
N ASN A 68 -10.45 17.93 5.96
CA ASN A 68 -9.62 18.80 6.80
C ASN A 68 -8.25 18.18 7.11
N SER A 69 -8.12 16.86 7.18
CA SER A 69 -6.82 16.23 7.35
C SER A 69 -5.96 16.35 6.09
N MET A 70 -6.57 16.33 4.89
CA MET A 70 -5.83 16.51 3.63
C MET A 70 -5.22 17.91 3.49
N LYS A 71 -5.85 18.97 4.04
CA LYS A 71 -5.32 20.34 4.01
C LYS A 71 -3.98 20.53 4.73
N ALA A 72 -3.57 19.55 5.54
CA ALA A 72 -2.31 19.59 6.25
C ALA A 72 -1.17 18.88 5.49
N LEU A 73 -1.45 18.35 4.30
CA LEU A 73 -0.51 17.68 3.43
C LEU A 73 -0.04 18.66 2.34
N ASP A 74 1.14 18.40 1.80
CA ASP A 74 1.64 19.15 0.65
C ASP A 74 0.89 18.70 -0.63
N ASP A 75 0.96 19.52 -1.68
CA ASP A 75 0.20 19.29 -2.92
C ASP A 75 0.57 17.96 -3.62
N ASP A 76 1.80 17.47 -3.43
CA ASP A 76 2.31 16.22 -3.99
C ASP A 76 1.99 14.98 -3.14
N GLU A 77 1.45 15.17 -1.94
CA GLU A 77 1.17 14.09 -0.98
C GLU A 77 -0.27 13.61 -0.98
N ASN A 78 -1.11 14.24 -1.79
CA ASN A 78 -2.50 13.87 -1.94
C ASN A 78 -2.89 13.84 -3.43
N THR A 79 -3.79 12.92 -3.79
CA THR A 79 -4.31 12.84 -5.15
C THR A 79 -5.71 12.22 -5.15
N LEU A 80 -6.38 12.30 -6.28
CA LEU A 80 -7.65 11.64 -6.52
C LEU A 80 -7.43 10.35 -7.32
N CYS A 81 -8.06 9.27 -6.86
CA CYS A 81 -8.03 8.01 -7.56
C CYS A 81 -9.42 7.40 -7.67
N SER A 82 -9.64 6.60 -8.71
CA SER A 82 -10.83 5.80 -8.92
C SER A 82 -10.47 4.33 -8.86
N ILE A 83 -11.23 3.55 -8.09
CA ILE A 83 -11.01 2.10 -7.99
C ILE A 83 -12.09 1.40 -8.81
N LYS A 84 -11.69 0.76 -9.91
CA LYS A 84 -12.62 0.01 -10.76
C LYS A 84 -13.13 -1.22 -10.01
N GLY A 85 -14.46 -1.40 -10.01
CA GLY A 85 -15.12 -2.53 -9.35
C GLY A 85 -15.40 -2.32 -7.87
N ILE A 86 -14.96 -1.21 -7.27
CA ILE A 86 -15.28 -0.83 -5.90
C ILE A 86 -15.90 0.57 -5.93
N THR A 87 -17.20 0.64 -5.65
CA THR A 87 -17.92 1.90 -5.53
C THR A 87 -18.44 2.02 -4.11
N ASP A 88 -17.90 2.95 -3.33
CA ASP A 88 -18.43 3.27 -2.01
C ASP A 88 -19.56 4.30 -2.17
N ALA A 89 -20.79 3.90 -1.87
CA ALA A 89 -21.98 4.77 -1.90
C ALA A 89 -22.24 5.52 -3.23
N GLY A 90 -21.86 4.92 -4.37
CA GLY A 90 -22.10 5.48 -5.70
C GLY A 90 -21.02 6.43 -6.22
N ASN A 91 -20.04 6.81 -5.39
CA ASN A 91 -18.88 7.60 -5.84
C ASN A 91 -17.66 6.68 -5.99
N PRO A 92 -17.12 6.50 -7.21
CA PRO A 92 -15.91 5.70 -7.41
C PRO A 92 -14.62 6.46 -7.07
N ILE A 93 -14.70 7.76 -6.76
CA ILE A 93 -13.55 8.64 -6.53
C ILE A 93 -13.19 8.69 -5.04
N PHE A 94 -11.91 8.46 -4.75
CA PHE A 94 -11.32 8.46 -3.43
C PHE A 94 -10.16 9.45 -3.35
N ASN A 95 -9.93 10.01 -2.16
CA ASN A 95 -8.66 10.67 -1.85
C ASN A 95 -7.64 9.59 -1.48
N ALA A 96 -6.47 9.66 -2.11
CA ALA A 96 -5.31 8.86 -1.76
C ALA A 96 -4.19 9.77 -1.24
N ILE A 97 -3.36 9.22 -0.36
CA ILE A 97 -2.20 9.90 0.20
C ILE A 97 -0.94 9.09 -0.05
N SER A 98 0.17 9.79 -0.27
CA SER A 98 1.49 9.19 -0.40
C SER A 98 1.96 8.59 0.94
N GLU A 99 3.07 7.85 0.92
CA GLU A 99 3.71 7.34 2.13
C GLU A 99 4.12 8.46 3.11
N SER A 100 4.67 9.57 2.60
CA SER A 100 5.00 10.72 3.44
C SER A 100 3.75 11.34 4.07
N GLY A 101 2.67 11.50 3.29
CA GLY A 101 1.39 11.99 3.79
C GLY A 101 0.79 11.08 4.86
N PHE A 102 0.89 9.76 4.68
CA PHE A 102 0.50 8.77 5.69
C PHE A 102 1.21 8.99 7.03
N TYR A 103 2.55 9.13 7.02
CA TYR A 103 3.31 9.40 8.24
C TYR A 103 2.98 10.77 8.85
N LYS A 104 2.78 11.81 8.02
CA LYS A 104 2.36 13.14 8.51
C LYS A 104 1.01 13.08 9.22
N LEU A 105 0.04 12.33 8.69
CA LEU A 105 -1.26 12.18 9.35
C LEU A 105 -1.16 11.44 10.70
N ILE A 106 -0.38 10.35 10.76
CA ILE A 106 -0.19 9.61 12.01
C ILE A 106 0.45 10.51 13.07
N THR A 107 1.55 11.18 12.72
CA THR A 107 2.32 12.00 13.66
C THR A 107 1.57 13.24 14.14
N ARG A 108 0.71 13.83 13.30
CA ARG A 108 -0.14 14.98 13.66
C ARG A 108 -1.39 14.61 14.46
N SER A 109 -1.80 13.34 14.45
CA SER A 109 -3.02 12.93 15.13
C SER A 109 -2.87 13.02 16.65
N ARG A 110 -3.63 13.92 17.28
CA ARG A 110 -3.67 14.05 18.76
C ARG A 110 -4.08 12.74 19.44
N LYS A 111 -4.94 11.95 18.79
CA LYS A 111 -5.38 10.66 19.33
C LYS A 111 -4.29 9.60 19.21
N ALA A 112 -3.45 9.66 18.18
CA ALA A 112 -2.30 8.76 18.05
C ALA A 112 -1.32 8.86 19.23
N THR A 113 -1.28 9.98 19.95
CA THR A 113 -0.46 10.17 21.16
C THR A 113 -1.21 9.87 22.46
N LYS A 114 -2.54 9.73 22.42
CA LYS A 114 -3.36 9.50 23.62
C LYS A 114 -3.48 8.01 23.91
N GLN A 115 -2.81 7.56 24.96
CA GLN A 115 -2.89 6.17 25.43
C GLN A 115 -4.34 5.71 25.65
N GLY A 116 -4.60 4.42 25.35
CA GLY A 116 -5.93 3.81 25.45
C GLY A 116 -6.83 4.00 24.24
N THR A 117 -6.53 4.96 23.34
CA THR A 117 -7.30 5.11 22.08
C THR A 117 -6.93 4.05 21.05
N PHE A 118 -7.82 3.81 20.09
CA PHE A 118 -7.53 2.92 18.96
C PHE A 118 -6.42 3.51 18.09
N ALA A 119 -6.49 4.82 17.81
CA ALA A 119 -5.49 5.54 17.03
C ALA A 119 -4.07 5.39 17.59
N HIS A 120 -3.91 5.43 18.92
CA HIS A 120 -2.61 5.23 19.57
C HIS A 120 -2.06 3.80 19.38
N ARG A 121 -2.93 2.78 19.43
CA ARG A 121 -2.51 1.40 19.16
C ARG A 121 -2.13 1.22 17.69
N PHE A 122 -2.92 1.75 16.77
CA PHE A 122 -2.63 1.73 15.34
C PHE A 122 -1.28 2.41 15.04
N ALA A 123 -1.05 3.62 15.56
CA ALA A 123 0.21 4.33 15.35
C ALA A 123 1.42 3.56 15.92
N ASN A 124 1.30 3.02 17.14
CA ASN A 124 2.38 2.21 17.72
C ASN A 124 2.63 0.93 16.93
N TRP A 125 1.59 0.26 16.45
CA TRP A 125 1.73 -0.92 15.60
C TRP A 125 2.50 -0.59 14.31
N VAL A 126 2.14 0.52 13.63
CA VAL A 126 2.88 1.00 12.45
C VAL A 126 4.35 1.25 12.79
N PHE A 127 4.64 2.04 13.83
CA PHE A 127 6.02 2.48 14.12
C PHE A 127 6.89 1.42 14.80
N ARG A 128 6.31 0.50 15.57
CA ARG A 128 7.05 -0.49 16.37
C ARG A 128 7.10 -1.87 15.73
N GLU A 129 6.14 -2.20 14.88
CA GLU A 129 6.06 -3.52 14.25
C GLU A 129 6.22 -3.43 12.74
N VAL A 130 5.39 -2.65 12.05
CA VAL A 130 5.36 -2.61 10.58
C VAL A 130 6.67 -2.06 10.02
N ILE A 131 7.01 -0.80 10.33
CA ILE A 131 8.20 -0.14 9.78
C ILE A 131 9.48 -0.88 10.20
N PRO A 132 9.67 -1.28 11.47
CA PRO A 132 10.86 -2.02 11.85
C PRO A 132 10.99 -3.36 11.15
N SER A 133 9.87 -4.05 10.87
CA SER A 133 9.89 -5.29 10.10
C SER A 133 10.32 -5.03 8.66
N ILE A 134 9.71 -4.07 7.97
CA ILE A 134 10.08 -3.70 6.59
C ILE A 134 11.55 -3.32 6.52
N ARG A 135 12.04 -2.48 7.45
CA ARG A 135 13.44 -2.07 7.47
C ARG A 135 14.41 -3.24 7.69
N LYS A 136 14.03 -4.23 8.51
CA LYS A 136 14.89 -5.38 8.85
C LYS A 136 14.86 -6.48 7.78
N THR A 137 13.70 -6.75 7.20
CA THR A 137 13.47 -7.92 6.34
C THR A 137 13.16 -7.56 4.89
N GLY A 138 12.98 -6.28 4.60
CA GLY A 138 12.51 -5.78 3.30
C GLY A 138 11.00 -5.93 3.09
N SER A 139 10.24 -6.45 4.07
CA SER A 139 8.80 -6.68 3.92
C SER A 139 8.05 -6.71 5.26
N TYR A 140 6.72 -6.58 5.20
CA TYR A 140 5.82 -6.85 6.33
C TYR A 140 4.81 -7.91 5.93
N GLY A 141 4.58 -8.90 6.79
CA GLY A 141 3.77 -10.09 6.47
C GLY A 141 4.61 -11.20 5.82
N VAL A 142 4.00 -11.97 4.91
CA VAL A 142 4.70 -13.05 4.20
C VAL A 142 5.52 -12.43 3.06
N PRO A 143 6.86 -12.57 3.06
CA PRO A 143 7.68 -12.02 1.99
C PRO A 143 7.26 -12.58 0.63
N PHE A 144 7.12 -11.73 -0.38
CA PHE A 144 6.79 -12.17 -1.75
C PHE A 144 7.79 -13.21 -2.27
N ALA A 145 9.07 -13.07 -1.95
CA ALA A 145 10.10 -14.05 -2.26
C ALA A 145 9.81 -15.43 -1.64
N ALA A 146 9.28 -15.49 -0.42
CA ALA A 146 8.91 -16.74 0.23
C ALA A 146 7.67 -17.38 -0.41
N LEU A 147 6.70 -16.57 -0.86
CA LEU A 147 5.55 -17.08 -1.62
C LEU A 147 5.99 -17.62 -2.99
N ASN A 148 6.94 -16.97 -3.64
CA ASN A 148 7.39 -17.27 -4.99
C ASN A 148 8.69 -18.09 -5.08
N ASP A 149 9.10 -18.74 -3.99
CA ASP A 149 10.24 -19.67 -4.03
C ASP A 149 9.84 -21.00 -4.70
N PHE A 150 9.80 -20.97 -6.03
CA PHE A 150 9.51 -22.13 -6.87
C PHE A 150 10.54 -23.24 -6.66
N THR A 151 11.80 -22.88 -6.41
CA THR A 151 12.89 -23.84 -6.22
C THR A 151 12.66 -24.68 -4.97
N ARG A 152 12.31 -24.03 -3.85
CA ARG A 152 12.00 -24.74 -2.60
C ARG A 152 10.79 -25.65 -2.76
N ARG A 153 9.71 -25.15 -3.35
CA ARG A 153 8.51 -25.97 -3.62
C ARG A 153 8.81 -27.17 -4.52
N GLN A 154 9.57 -26.98 -5.60
CA GLN A 154 9.96 -28.09 -6.49
C GLN A 154 10.81 -29.14 -5.77
N ASN A 155 11.74 -28.72 -4.92
CA ASN A 155 12.57 -29.64 -4.13
C ASN A 155 11.73 -30.43 -3.11
N GLU A 156 10.79 -29.76 -2.43
CA GLU A 156 9.83 -30.40 -1.52
C GLU A 156 8.97 -31.44 -2.25
N TYR A 157 8.40 -31.10 -3.41
CA TYR A 157 7.62 -32.04 -4.23
C TYR A 157 8.44 -33.27 -4.65
N LYS A 158 9.68 -33.07 -5.11
CA LYS A 158 10.58 -34.17 -5.50
C LYS A 158 10.89 -35.08 -4.32
N ALA A 159 11.16 -34.52 -3.14
CA ALA A 159 11.43 -35.29 -1.94
C ALA A 159 10.23 -36.14 -1.51
N ILE A 160 9.02 -35.55 -1.52
CA ILE A 160 7.78 -36.27 -1.18
C ILE A 160 7.47 -37.37 -2.19
N ALA A 161 7.62 -37.09 -3.50
CA ALA A 161 7.40 -38.08 -4.54
C ALA A 161 8.41 -39.25 -4.43
N SER A 162 9.67 -38.95 -4.13
CA SER A 162 10.70 -39.97 -3.90
C SER A 162 10.38 -40.83 -2.67
N GLN A 163 9.97 -40.22 -1.56
CA GLN A 163 9.56 -40.94 -0.35
C GLN A 163 8.39 -41.88 -0.65
N ARG A 164 7.32 -41.37 -1.27
CA ARG A 164 6.14 -42.18 -1.65
C ARG A 164 6.52 -43.33 -2.58
N GLY A 165 7.45 -43.12 -3.51
CA GLY A 165 7.96 -44.19 -4.37
C GLY A 165 8.66 -45.30 -3.59
N ARG A 166 9.50 -44.94 -2.60
CA ARG A 166 10.13 -45.90 -1.69
C ARG A 166 9.11 -46.67 -0.86
N ASP A 167 8.12 -45.96 -0.31
CA ASP A 167 7.08 -46.57 0.52
C ASP A 167 6.25 -47.58 -0.30
N LEU A 168 5.88 -47.23 -1.54
CA LEU A 168 5.17 -48.14 -2.45
C LEU A 168 5.99 -49.39 -2.81
N GLN A 169 7.30 -49.24 -3.02
CA GLN A 169 8.19 -50.38 -3.27
C GLN A 169 8.31 -51.29 -2.04
N SER A 170 8.33 -50.70 -0.83
CA SER A 170 8.33 -51.45 0.43
C SER A 170 7.06 -52.29 0.58
N CYS A 171 5.87 -51.69 0.38
CA CYS A 171 4.59 -52.42 0.47
C CYS A 171 4.46 -53.55 -0.56
N LYS A 172 5.08 -53.40 -1.75
CA LYS A 172 5.04 -54.43 -2.80
C LYS A 172 5.94 -55.63 -2.48
N GLY A 173 7.02 -55.42 -1.73
CA GLY A 173 7.88 -56.51 -1.23
C GLY A 173 7.18 -57.36 -0.17
N GLU A 174 6.33 -56.75 0.65
CA GLU A 174 5.56 -57.45 1.70
C GLU A 174 4.38 -58.27 1.11
N LEU A 175 3.72 -57.79 0.05
CA LEU A 175 2.64 -58.50 -0.65
C LEU A 175 3.13 -59.62 -1.59
N GLY A 176 4.43 -59.67 -1.88
CA GLY A 176 5.08 -60.73 -2.68
C GLY A 176 5.61 -61.90 -1.85
N CYS A 177 5.52 -61.83 -0.52
CA CYS A 177 5.89 -62.89 0.41
C CYS A 177 4.63 -63.44 1.10
N VAL A 178 3.76 -64.11 0.34
CA VAL A 178 2.80 -65.04 0.92
C VAL A 178 3.19 -66.43 0.37
N PRO A 179 3.52 -67.41 1.23
CA PRO A 179 3.95 -68.75 0.80
C PRO A 179 2.86 -69.51 0.05
#